data_AF-A0A3M9LWG7-F1
#
_entry.id   AF-A0A3M9LWG7-F1
#
_cell.length_a   1.000
_cell.length_b   1.000
_cell.length_c   1.000
_cell.angle_alpha   90.00
_cell.angle_beta   90.00
_cell.angle_gamma   90.00
#
_symmetry.space_group_name_H-M   'P 1'
#
loop_
_entity.id
_entity.type
_entity.pdbx_description
1 polymer ?
#
loop_
_entity_poly.entity_id
_entity_poly.type
_entity_poly.pdbx_seq_one_letter_code
_entity_poly.pdbx_strand_id
1 'polypeptide(L)'
;MWVDPADDSIDRFVVLHYRYDADRNERRKIVTWAFDNSRERDAEIFRIAHEIEAGKASGEADRAEYLSGSHWPVNYFRNARRSRIRFNALKRGVIIPDAVLREL
;
A
#
# COMPACT_ATOMS: atom_id res chain seq x y z
N MET A 1 -2.67 -16.38 -5.45
CA MET A 1 -3.05 -15.86 -6.77
C MET A 1 -2.97 -14.33 -6.76
N TRP A 2 -2.76 -13.67 -7.90
CA TRP A 2 -2.94 -12.21 -7.96
C TRP A 2 -4.40 -11.83 -7.75
N VAL A 3 -4.61 -10.73 -7.04
CA VAL A 3 -5.92 -10.16 -6.74
C VAL A 3 -5.93 -8.66 -7.00
N ASP A 4 -7.11 -8.06 -7.07
CA ASP A 4 -7.24 -6.61 -7.13
C ASP A 4 -6.84 -5.99 -5.78
N PRO A 5 -5.84 -5.10 -5.70
CA PRO A 5 -5.51 -4.37 -4.46
C PRO A 5 -6.68 -3.56 -3.92
N ALA A 6 -7.63 -3.14 -4.77
CA ALA A 6 -8.81 -2.38 -4.40
C ALA A 6 -9.93 -3.24 -3.76
N ASP A 7 -9.85 -4.57 -3.85
CA ASP A 7 -10.87 -5.47 -3.30
C ASP A 7 -10.82 -5.50 -1.76
N ASP A 8 -11.55 -4.58 -1.14
CA ASP A 8 -11.62 -4.44 0.31
C ASP A 8 -12.39 -5.57 1.02
N SER A 9 -12.92 -6.54 0.27
CA SER A 9 -13.66 -7.68 0.82
C SER A 9 -12.77 -8.85 1.26
N ILE A 10 -11.49 -8.85 0.90
CA ILE A 10 -10.54 -9.91 1.22
C ILE A 10 -9.26 -9.37 1.89
N ASP A 11 -8.51 -10.28 2.52
CA ASP A 11 -7.13 -10.04 2.91
C ASP A 11 -6.25 -9.92 1.66
N ARG A 12 -5.50 -8.83 1.58
CA ARG A 12 -4.54 -8.58 0.49
C ARG A 12 -3.14 -8.43 1.04
N PHE A 13 -2.21 -9.11 0.41
CA PHE A 13 -0.78 -9.00 0.66
C PHE A 13 -0.17 -8.21 -0.49
N VAL A 14 0.01 -6.91 -0.29
CA VAL A 14 0.42 -5.98 -1.35
C VAL A 14 1.93 -5.82 -1.42
N VAL A 15 2.44 -5.67 -2.64
CA VAL A 15 3.80 -5.24 -2.94
C VAL A 15 3.79 -3.75 -3.21
N LEU A 16 4.65 -3.04 -2.49
CA LEU A 16 4.83 -1.60 -2.54
C LEU A 16 6.20 -1.29 -3.12
N HIS A 17 6.19 -0.66 -4.29
CA HIS A 17 7.39 -0.18 -4.95
C HIS A 17 7.63 1.29 -4.60
N TYR A 18 8.67 1.56 -3.81
CA TYR A 18 9.15 2.92 -3.61
C TYR A 18 10.02 3.32 -4.79
N ARG A 19 9.51 4.21 -5.64
CA ARG A 19 10.20 4.73 -6.82
C ARG A 19 9.80 6.17 -7.10
N TYR A 20 10.46 6.80 -8.06
CA TYR A 20 10.04 8.09 -8.57
C TYR A 20 8.76 7.95 -9.42
N ASP A 21 7.72 8.69 -9.05
CA ASP A 21 6.45 8.81 -9.76
C ASP A 21 6.51 10.07 -10.64
N ALA A 22 6.70 9.88 -11.94
CA ALA A 22 6.83 10.98 -12.89
C ALA A 22 5.53 11.80 -13.03
N ASP A 23 4.36 11.18 -12.84
CA ASP A 23 3.06 11.86 -12.95
C ASP A 23 2.87 12.89 -11.83
N ARG A 24 3.47 12.63 -10.66
CA ARG A 24 3.42 13.52 -9.50
C ARG A 24 4.72 14.25 -9.21
N ASN A 25 5.77 13.98 -9.97
CA ASN A 25 7.12 14.52 -9.76
C ASN A 25 7.62 14.33 -8.31
N GLU A 26 7.38 13.15 -7.72
CA GLU A 26 7.78 12.85 -6.33
C GLU A 26 8.20 11.39 -6.17
N ARG A 27 9.02 11.07 -5.16
CA ARG A 27 9.30 9.68 -4.77
C ARG A 27 8.23 9.19 -3.80
N ARG A 28 7.68 8.01 -4.05
CA ARG A 28 6.60 7.46 -3.23
C ARG A 28 6.48 5.94 -3.35
N LYS A 29 5.74 5.34 -2.43
CA LYS A 29 5.31 3.95 -2.52
C LYS A 29 4.10 3.84 -3.45
N ILE A 30 4.22 3.02 -4.49
CA ILE A 30 3.15 2.65 -5.42
C ILE A 30 2.82 1.18 -5.21
N VAL A 31 1.54 0.84 -5.13
CA VAL A 31 1.11 -0.57 -5.15
C VAL A 31 1.30 -1.09 -6.56
N THR A 32 2.15 -2.09 -6.72
CA THR A 32 2.40 -2.73 -8.02
C THR A 32 1.65 -4.05 -8.13
N TRP A 33 1.60 -4.82 -7.04
CA TRP A 33 0.98 -6.14 -6.99
C TRP A 33 0.20 -6.38 -5.71
N ALA A 34 -0.79 -7.25 -5.77
CA ALA A 34 -1.50 -7.75 -4.61
C ALA A 34 -1.80 -9.23 -4.76
N PHE A 35 -1.68 -9.94 -3.65
CA PHE A 35 -1.88 -11.38 -3.56
C PHE A 35 -2.88 -11.71 -2.46
N ASP A 36 -3.53 -12.86 -2.58
CA ASP A 36 -4.38 -13.44 -1.52
C ASP A 36 -3.57 -14.09 -0.38
N ASN A 37 -2.26 -14.23 -0.53
CA ASN A 37 -1.39 -14.83 0.49
C ASN A 37 0.00 -14.16 0.59
N SER A 38 0.60 -14.23 1.78
CA SER A 38 1.89 -13.61 2.05
C SER A 38 3.06 -14.25 1.31
N ARG A 39 2.99 -15.57 1.07
CA ARG A 39 4.10 -16.32 0.47
C ARG A 39 4.37 -15.88 -0.97
N GLU A 40 3.32 -15.71 -1.77
CA GLU A 40 3.45 -15.22 -3.14
C GLU A 40 3.94 -13.76 -3.18
N ARG A 41 3.43 -12.91 -2.28
CA ARG A 41 3.93 -11.54 -2.12
C ARG A 41 5.43 -11.52 -1.84
N ASP A 42 5.88 -12.35 -0.89
CA ASP A 42 7.29 -12.37 -0.47
C ASP A 42 8.16 -12.90 -1.61
N ALA A 43 7.75 -13.97 -2.28
CA ALA A 43 8.46 -14.50 -3.45
C ALA A 43 8.62 -13.44 -4.55
N GLU A 44 7.57 -12.64 -4.82
CA GLU A 44 7.63 -11.59 -5.83
C GLU A 44 8.54 -10.42 -5.41
N ILE A 45 8.51 -10.02 -4.12
CA ILE A 45 9.45 -9.03 -3.58
C ILE A 45 10.89 -9.50 -3.78
N PHE A 46 11.21 -10.75 -3.44
CA PHE A 46 12.56 -11.30 -3.59
C PHE A 46 13.01 -11.33 -5.06
N ARG A 47 12.12 -11.76 -5.97
CA ARG A 47 12.42 -11.82 -7.40
C ARG A 47 12.81 -10.45 -7.97
N ILE A 48 12.00 -9.44 -7.70
CA ILE A 48 12.17 -8.12 -8.32
C ILE A 48 13.20 -7.28 -7.57
N ALA A 49 13.39 -7.47 -6.26
CA ALA A 49 14.45 -6.78 -5.54
C ALA A 49 15.83 -7.05 -6.18
N HIS A 50 16.06 -8.27 -6.69
CA HIS A 50 17.28 -8.60 -7.42
C HIS A 50 17.41 -7.81 -8.74
N GLU A 51 16.31 -7.63 -9.47
CA GLU A 51 16.27 -6.83 -10.70
C GLU A 51 16.55 -5.35 -10.42
N ILE A 52 15.98 -4.80 -9.34
CA ILE A 52 16.23 -3.42 -8.91
C ILE A 52 17.70 -3.21 -8.55
N GLU A 53 18.31 -4.14 -7.79
CA GLU A 53 19.73 -4.02 -7.44
C GLU A 53 20.63 -4.09 -8.67
N ALA A 54 20.32 -4.95 -9.65
CA ALA A 54 21.02 -4.98 -10.93
C ALA A 54 20.85 -3.65 -11.70
N GLY A 55 19.63 -3.10 -11.74
CA GLY A 55 19.33 -1.80 -12.36
C GLY A 55 20.03 -0.63 -11.67
N LYS A 56 20.27 -0.70 -10.35
CA LYS A 56 21.05 0.31 -9.62
C LYS A 56 22.52 0.28 -10.02
N ALA A 57 23.07 -0.90 -10.28
CA ALA A 57 24.46 -1.05 -10.72
C ALA A 57 24.67 -0.51 -12.15
N SER A 58 23.68 -0.67 -13.04
CA SER A 58 23.71 -0.11 -14.40
C SER A 58 23.34 1.39 -14.45
N GLY A 59 22.72 1.93 -13.40
CA GLY A 59 22.24 3.31 -13.34
C GLY A 59 20.85 3.51 -13.94
N GLU A 60 20.14 2.44 -14.27
CA GLU A 60 18.78 2.44 -14.80
C GLU A 60 17.72 2.62 -13.70
N ALA A 61 18.02 2.19 -12.47
CA ALA A 61 17.17 2.35 -11.30
C ALA A 61 17.71 3.42 -10.33
N ASP A 62 16.81 4.12 -9.63
CA ASP A 62 17.22 5.09 -8.60
C ASP A 62 17.88 4.34 -7.42
N ARG A 63 18.97 4.88 -6.87
CA ARG A 63 19.65 4.30 -5.70
C ARG A 63 18.71 4.10 -4.51
N ALA A 64 17.72 4.98 -4.35
CA ALA A 64 16.71 4.93 -3.31
C ALA A 64 15.53 4.01 -3.65
N GLU A 65 15.48 3.38 -4.83
CA GLU A 65 14.41 2.49 -5.25
C GLU A 65 14.42 1.19 -4.43
N TYR A 66 13.25 0.74 -3.95
CA TYR A 66 13.14 -0.54 -3.23
C TYR A 66 11.71 -1.09 -3.21
N LEU A 67 11.60 -2.39 -2.98
CA LEU A 67 10.32 -3.06 -2.70
C LEU A 67 10.10 -3.27 -1.21
N SER A 68 8.83 -3.25 -0.82
CA SER A 68 8.37 -3.61 0.52
C SER A 68 7.01 -4.30 0.44
N GLY A 69 6.64 -5.04 1.49
CA GLY A 69 5.34 -5.68 1.59
C GLY A 69 4.44 -5.00 2.61
N SER A 70 3.13 -5.08 2.42
CA SER A 70 2.13 -4.76 3.44
C SER A 70 1.00 -5.77 3.45
N HIS A 71 0.30 -5.89 4.57
CA HIS A 71 -0.93 -6.66 4.70
C HIS A 71 -2.08 -5.69 4.91
N TRP A 72 -3.06 -5.77 4.01
CA TRP A 72 -4.28 -4.99 4.02
C TRP A 72 -5.43 -5.94 4.34
N PRO A 73 -5.88 -5.99 5.60
CA PRO A 73 -6.97 -6.87 5.99
C PRO A 73 -8.28 -6.46 5.31
N VAL A 74 -9.29 -7.34 5.40
CA VAL A 74 -10.66 -7.00 5.01
C VAL A 74 -11.08 -5.66 5.64
N ASN A 75 -11.76 -4.82 4.87
CA ASN A 75 -12.18 -3.46 5.24
C ASN A 75 -11.03 -2.47 5.49
N TYR A 76 -9.81 -2.71 5.00
CA TYR A 76 -8.66 -1.80 5.16
C TYR A 76 -9.00 -0.36 4.71
N PHE A 77 -9.53 -0.16 3.51
CA PHE A 77 -9.86 1.18 3.01
C PHE A 77 -11.02 1.80 3.77
N ARG A 78 -12.05 1.01 4.10
CA ARG A 78 -13.16 1.47 4.93
C ARG A 78 -12.68 1.97 6.29
N ASN A 79 -11.80 1.21 6.94
CA ASN A 79 -11.20 1.56 8.22
C ASN A 79 -10.30 2.80 8.12
N ALA A 80 -9.49 2.91 7.06
CA ALA A 80 -8.67 4.09 6.81
C ALA A 80 -9.53 5.35 6.60
N ARG A 81 -10.64 5.24 5.87
CA ARG A 81 -11.62 6.32 5.69
C ARG A 81 -12.22 6.76 7.03
N ARG A 82 -12.69 5.82 7.84
CA ARG A 82 -13.26 6.09 9.17
C ARG A 82 -12.26 6.78 10.09
N SER A 83 -11.03 6.29 10.14
CA SER A 83 -9.94 6.90 10.90
C SER A 83 -9.67 8.33 10.47
N ARG A 84 -9.66 8.61 9.16
CA ARG A 84 -9.47 9.96 8.62
C ARG A 84 -10.61 10.90 9.00
N ILE A 85 -11.86 10.44 8.93
CA ILE A 85 -13.04 11.22 9.36
C ILE A 85 -12.95 11.52 10.85
N ARG A 86 -12.70 10.51 11.69
CA ARG A 86 -12.55 10.66 13.14
C ARG A 86 -11.46 11.67 13.50
N PHE A 87 -10.29 11.55 12.88
CA PHE A 87 -9.16 12.47 13.11
C PHE A 87 -9.48 13.91 12.70
N ASN A 88 -10.13 14.11 11.55
CA ASN A 88 -10.51 15.45 11.10
C ASN A 88 -11.61 16.08 11.98
N ALA A 89 -12.53 15.28 12.51
CA ALA A 89 -13.54 15.76 13.46
C ALA A 89 -12.90 16.20 14.77
N LEU A 90 -11.99 15.39 15.33
CA LEU A 90 -11.24 15.73 16.53
C LEU A 90 -10.43 17.01 16.37
N LYS A 91 -9.77 17.20 15.22
CA LYS A 91 -9.08 18.47 14.89
C LYS A 91 -9.98 19.70 14.93
N ARG A 92 -11.30 19.51 14.75
CA ARG A 92 -12.31 20.57 14.78
C ARG A 92 -13.07 20.63 16.11
N GLY A 93 -12.66 19.86 17.12
CA GLY A 93 -13.32 19.79 18.42
C GLY A 93 -14.64 19.01 18.42
N VAL A 94 -14.92 18.23 17.37
CA VAL A 94 -16.13 17.43 17.23
C VAL A 94 -15.83 15.96 17.51
N ILE A 95 -16.62 15.32 18.37
CA ILE A 95 -16.55 13.88 18.63
C ILE A 95 -17.65 13.19 17.84
N ILE A 96 -17.28 12.28 16.94
CA ILE A 96 -18.25 11.44 16.21
C ILE A 96 -18.35 10.09 16.93
N PRO A 97 -19.55 9.68 17.38
CA PRO A 97 -19.74 8.38 18.00
C PRO A 97 -19.39 7.22 17.07
N ASP A 98 -18.85 6.13 17.60
CA ASP A 98 -18.48 4.95 16.81
C ASP A 98 -19.68 4.32 16.09
N ALA A 99 -20.89 4.45 16.64
CA ALA A 99 -22.12 4.02 15.97
C ALA A 99 -22.31 4.72 14.62
N VAL A 100 -22.05 6.03 14.54
CA VAL A 100 -22.15 6.81 13.30
C VAL A 100 -21.02 6.42 12.33
N LEU A 101 -19.80 6.21 12.84
CA LEU A 101 -18.68 5.76 12.01
C LEU A 101 -18.91 4.37 11.42
N ARG A 102 -19.70 3.50 12.08
CA ARG A 102 -20.01 2.15 11.60
C ARG A 102 -20.92 2.10 10.37
N GLU A 103 -21.65 3.18 10.09
CA GLU A 103 -22.53 3.31 8.93
C GLU A 103 -21.80 3.92 7.69
N LEU A 104 -20.52 4.29 7.82
CA LEU A 104 -19.69 4.91 6.77
C LEU A 104 -18.69 3.95 6.13
#